data_AF-A0A0G2ZCZ2-F1
#
_entry.id   AF-A0A0G2ZCZ2-F1
#
_cell.length_a   1.000
_cell.length_b   1.000
_cell.length_c   1.000
_cell.angle_alpha   90.00
_cell.angle_beta   90.00
_cell.angle_gamma   90.00
#
_symmetry.space_group_name_H-M   'P 1'
#
loop_
_entity.id
_entity.type
_entity.pdbx_description
1 polymer ?
#
loop_
_entity_poly.entity_id
_entity_poly.type
_entity_poly.pdbx_seq_one_letter_code
_entity_poly.pdbx_strand_id
1 'polypeptide(L)'
;MENRHFTIEETVSLPLFRRLSINPASNRVAYDKINADWDDNEFRSQVWVYDAEKDYSYPITDFKTESSMPSWSPDSKTLAYLSNAGKNGEKRRQIFIKRSLEETTIQITNAPDGVDSYKWSPETKFVGGKEI
;
A
#
# COMPACT_ATOMS: atom_id res chain seq x y z
N MET A 1 18.53 -31.12 16.58
CA MET A 1 17.62 -30.06 16.10
C MET A 1 16.26 -30.71 15.97
N GLU A 2 15.26 -30.21 16.67
CA GLU A 2 13.90 -30.74 16.63
C GLU A 2 13.20 -30.30 15.34
N ASN A 3 12.56 -31.24 14.64
CA ASN A 3 11.72 -30.92 13.48
C ASN A 3 10.40 -30.34 13.99
N ARG A 4 10.29 -29.01 14.00
CA ARG A 4 9.04 -28.32 14.25
C ARG A 4 8.29 -28.13 12.93
N HIS A 5 7.05 -28.59 12.89
CA HIS A 5 6.12 -28.32 11.80
C HIS A 5 5.29 -27.07 12.13
N PHE A 6 5.00 -26.25 11.12
CA PHE A 6 4.06 -25.14 11.27
C PHE A 6 2.65 -25.67 11.56
N THR A 7 1.94 -25.02 12.48
CA THR A 7 0.51 -25.26 12.65
C THR A 7 -0.28 -24.67 11.46
N ILE A 8 -1.56 -25.04 11.33
CA ILE A 8 -2.45 -24.43 10.33
C ILE A 8 -2.54 -22.92 10.56
N GLU A 9 -2.72 -22.50 11.81
CA GLU A 9 -2.80 -21.09 12.20
C GLU A 9 -1.53 -20.32 11.82
N GLU A 10 -0.36 -20.90 12.10
CA GLU A 10 0.92 -20.27 11.73
C GLU A 10 1.10 -20.18 10.22
N THR A 11 0.70 -21.23 9.50
CA THR A 11 0.76 -21.26 8.03
C THR A 11 -0.16 -20.19 7.43
N VAL A 12 -1.38 -20.04 7.95
CA VAL A 12 -2.35 -19.02 7.52
C VAL A 12 -1.90 -17.61 7.90
N SER A 13 -1.16 -17.46 9.01
CA SER A 13 -0.66 -16.18 9.51
C SER A 13 0.62 -15.70 8.82
N LEU A 14 1.21 -16.49 7.92
CA LEU A 14 2.37 -16.04 7.15
C LEU A 14 1.99 -14.83 6.29
N PRO A 15 2.72 -13.71 6.40
CA PRO A 15 2.42 -12.54 5.60
C PRO A 15 2.67 -12.80 4.12
N LEU A 16 1.78 -12.30 3.27
CA LEU A 16 1.99 -12.28 1.83
C LEU A 16 2.51 -10.91 1.41
N PHE A 17 3.57 -10.90 0.60
CA PHE A 17 4.14 -9.67 0.05
C PHE A 17 3.82 -9.57 -1.43
N ARG A 18 3.27 -8.45 -1.88
CA ARG A 18 2.87 -8.26 -3.29
C ARG A 18 3.23 -6.86 -3.77
N ARG A 19 3.18 -6.67 -5.10
CA ARG A 19 3.25 -5.37 -5.78
C ARG A 19 4.39 -4.47 -5.28
N LEU A 20 5.61 -4.91 -5.56
CA LEU A 20 6.81 -4.15 -5.26
C LEU A 20 6.91 -2.91 -6.14
N SER A 21 7.32 -1.79 -5.55
CA SER A 21 7.71 -0.58 -6.26
C SER A 21 9.03 -0.06 -5.70
N ILE A 22 10.04 0.04 -6.55
CA ILE A 22 11.36 0.55 -6.19
C ILE A 22 11.35 2.07 -6.37
N ASN A 23 11.87 2.80 -5.39
CA ASN A 23 12.15 4.22 -5.53
C ASN A 23 13.39 4.40 -6.44
N PRO A 24 13.32 5.08 -7.59
CA PRO A 24 14.45 5.12 -8.53
C PRO A 24 15.73 5.83 -8.02
N ALA A 25 15.61 6.75 -7.06
CA ALA A 25 16.74 7.56 -6.58
C ALA A 25 17.23 7.17 -5.17
N SER A 26 16.57 6.22 -4.50
CA SER A 26 16.95 5.79 -3.15
C SER A 26 16.82 4.28 -3.00
N ASN A 27 17.46 3.72 -1.98
CA ASN A 27 17.38 2.28 -1.71
C ASN A 27 16.09 1.88 -0.96
N ARG A 28 14.94 2.41 -1.40
CA ARG A 28 13.63 2.16 -0.79
C ARG A 28 12.76 1.31 -1.70
N VAL A 29 12.04 0.37 -1.10
CA VAL A 29 11.05 -0.47 -1.79
C VAL A 29 9.73 -0.39 -1.06
N ALA A 30 8.68 0.07 -1.75
CA ALA A 30 7.31 0.01 -1.26
C ALA A 30 6.65 -1.30 -1.70
N TYR A 31 5.78 -1.86 -0.86
CA TYR A 31 5.10 -3.12 -1.14
C TYR A 31 3.78 -3.26 -0.38
N ASP A 32 2.91 -4.11 -0.90
CA ASP A 32 1.73 -4.61 -0.18
C ASP A 32 2.20 -5.67 0.82
N LYS A 33 1.83 -5.53 2.09
CA LYS A 33 1.92 -6.58 3.10
C LYS A 33 0.51 -6.99 3.50
N ILE A 34 0.17 -8.24 3.23
CA ILE A 34 -1.13 -8.81 3.56
C ILE A 34 -0.96 -9.72 4.77
N ASN A 35 -1.74 -9.45 5.81
CA ASN A 35 -1.73 -10.20 7.06
C ASN A 35 -3.13 -10.73 7.35
N ALA A 36 -3.20 -11.91 7.97
CA ALA A 36 -4.42 -12.39 8.59
C ALA A 36 -4.80 -11.45 9.75
N ASP A 37 -6.03 -10.94 9.75
CA ASP A 37 -6.70 -10.31 10.87
C ASP A 37 -7.69 -11.31 11.45
N TRP A 38 -7.27 -12.00 12.49
CA TRP A 38 -8.07 -13.04 13.14
C TRP A 38 -9.27 -12.47 13.91
N ASP A 39 -9.20 -11.22 14.36
CA ASP A 39 -10.29 -10.57 15.09
C ASP A 39 -11.48 -10.32 14.17
N ASP A 40 -11.19 -9.87 12.94
CA ASP A 40 -12.19 -9.54 11.93
C ASP A 40 -12.41 -10.68 10.91
N ASN A 41 -11.72 -11.83 11.09
CA ASN A 41 -11.76 -13.00 10.21
C ASN A 41 -11.56 -12.65 8.72
N GLU A 42 -10.55 -11.84 8.43
CA GLU A 42 -10.23 -11.40 7.08
C GLU A 42 -8.73 -11.28 6.84
N PHE A 43 -8.32 -11.14 5.58
CA PHE A 43 -6.96 -10.74 5.25
C PHE A 43 -6.94 -9.25 4.92
N ARG A 44 -6.05 -8.50 5.56
CA ARG A 44 -5.92 -7.06 5.35
C ARG A 44 -4.60 -6.73 4.66
N SER A 45 -4.66 -5.88 3.63
CA SER A 45 -3.48 -5.31 2.99
C SER A 45 -3.12 -3.96 3.62
N GLN A 46 -1.82 -3.78 3.87
CA GLN A 46 -1.21 -2.50 4.18
C GLN A 46 -0.11 -2.17 3.18
N VAL A 47 0.13 -0.88 2.99
CA VAL A 47 1.32 -0.40 2.29
C VAL A 47 2.46 -0.27 3.29
N TRP A 48 3.58 -0.89 2.97
CA TRP A 48 4.82 -0.83 3.74
C TRP A 48 5.96 -0.30 2.88
N VAL A 49 6.98 0.26 3.52
CA VAL A 49 8.25 0.62 2.89
C VAL A 49 9.38 -0.08 3.63
N TYR A 50 10.25 -0.73 2.87
CA TYR A 50 11.58 -1.16 3.31
C TYR A 50 12.60 -0.07 2.96
N ASP A 51 13.40 0.34 3.93
CA ASP A 51 14.52 1.27 3.76
C ASP A 51 15.82 0.48 3.93
N ALA A 52 16.52 0.22 2.81
CA ALA A 52 17.70 -0.65 2.83
C ALA A 52 18.95 0.02 3.43
N GLU A 53 18.97 1.35 3.55
CA GLU A 53 20.07 2.03 4.25
C GLU A 53 19.96 1.81 5.76
N LYS A 54 18.74 1.72 6.27
CA LYS A 54 18.46 1.53 7.69
C LYS A 54 18.17 0.07 8.06
N ASP A 55 18.05 -0.81 7.06
CA ASP A 55 17.76 -2.24 7.20
C ASP A 55 16.49 -2.53 8.03
N TYR A 56 15.40 -1.78 7.77
CA TYR A 56 14.10 -2.07 8.39
C TYR A 56 12.91 -1.69 7.50
N SER A 57 11.78 -2.33 7.78
CA SER A 57 10.50 -2.02 7.16
C SER A 57 9.54 -1.36 8.15
N TYR A 58 8.71 -0.45 7.65
CA TYR A 58 7.69 0.24 8.44
C TYR A 58 6.39 0.44 7.63
N PRO A 59 5.24 0.47 8.32
CA PRO A 59 3.96 0.71 7.66
C PRO A 59 3.82 2.17 7.25
N ILE A 60 3.25 2.39 6.06
CA ILE A 60 2.84 3.72 5.58
C ILE A 60 1.37 3.97 5.88
N THR A 61 0.57 2.92 5.92
CA THR A 61 -0.88 2.98 6.13
C THR A 61 -1.31 2.24 7.39
N ASP A 62 -2.43 2.67 7.97
CA ASP A 62 -3.04 2.02 9.14
C ASP A 62 -3.52 0.60 8.83
N PHE A 63 -3.47 -0.30 9.83
CA PHE A 63 -3.83 -1.71 9.65
C PHE A 63 -5.32 -1.92 9.44
N LYS A 64 -6.17 -1.12 10.08
CA LYS A 64 -7.63 -1.21 9.97
C LYS A 64 -8.17 -0.53 8.71
N THR A 65 -7.32 0.04 7.86
CA THR A 65 -7.70 0.63 6.58
C THR A 65 -7.01 -0.08 5.42
N GLU A 66 -7.79 -0.89 4.70
CA GLU A 66 -7.33 -1.62 3.51
C GLU A 66 -6.66 -0.69 2.52
N SER A 67 -5.37 -0.96 2.26
CA SER A 67 -4.52 -0.14 1.41
C SER A 67 -3.57 -1.00 0.58
N SER A 68 -3.36 -0.64 -0.69
CA SER A 68 -2.59 -1.46 -1.62
C SER A 68 -2.06 -0.68 -2.82
N MET A 69 -1.35 -1.38 -3.71
CA MET A 69 -0.82 -0.85 -4.98
C MET A 69 0.11 0.35 -4.80
N PRO A 70 1.17 0.27 -3.95
CA PRO A 70 2.11 1.35 -3.86
C PRO A 70 2.86 1.54 -5.18
N SER A 71 3.10 2.80 -5.53
CA SER A 71 3.92 3.14 -6.67
C SER A 71 4.67 4.44 -6.43
N TRP A 72 6.00 4.36 -6.44
CA TRP A 72 6.87 5.52 -6.47
C TRP A 72 6.74 6.26 -7.80
N SER A 73 6.68 7.59 -7.72
CA SER A 73 6.70 8.45 -8.88
C SER A 73 8.05 8.34 -9.62
N PRO A 74 8.06 8.56 -10.95
CA PRO A 74 9.29 8.54 -11.73
C PRO A 74 10.35 9.55 -11.24
N ASP A 75 9.92 10.69 -10.69
CA ASP A 75 10.79 11.70 -10.11
C ASP A 75 11.31 11.34 -8.70
N SER A 76 10.98 10.15 -8.20
CA SER A 76 11.40 9.58 -6.90
C SER A 76 10.91 10.32 -5.65
N LYS A 77 10.05 11.32 -5.79
CA LYS A 77 9.62 12.19 -4.67
C LYS A 77 8.33 11.73 -4.01
N THR A 78 7.44 11.07 -4.73
CA THR A 78 6.08 10.82 -4.26
C THR A 78 5.77 9.33 -4.25
N LEU A 79 5.25 8.83 -3.13
CA LEU A 79 4.62 7.52 -3.07
C LEU A 79 3.11 7.69 -3.25
N ALA A 80 2.56 7.11 -4.31
CA ALA A 80 1.12 6.94 -4.45
C ALA A 80 0.70 5.55 -3.96
N TYR A 81 -0.56 5.40 -3.56
CA TYR A 81 -1.19 4.12 -3.25
C TYR A 81 -2.72 4.24 -3.32
N LEU A 82 -3.41 3.10 -3.31
CA LEU A 82 -4.86 3.04 -3.10
C LEU A 82 -5.17 2.80 -1.62
N SER A 83 -6.17 3.49 -1.09
CA SER A 83 -6.68 3.25 0.27
C SER A 83 -8.19 3.45 0.33
N ASN A 84 -8.86 2.70 1.19
CA ASN A 84 -10.30 2.83 1.40
C ASN A 84 -10.64 4.13 2.13
N ALA A 85 -11.43 4.99 1.48
CA ALA A 85 -11.85 6.27 2.00
C ALA A 85 -13.33 6.54 1.70
N GLY A 86 -13.97 7.36 2.53
CA GLY A 86 -15.40 7.63 2.45
C GLY A 86 -16.00 7.86 3.83
N LYS A 87 -17.28 8.26 3.87
CA LYS A 87 -18.05 8.47 5.10
C LYS A 87 -19.29 7.58 5.09
N ASN A 88 -19.92 7.43 6.25
CA ASN A 88 -21.23 6.76 6.39
C ASN A 88 -21.29 5.32 5.87
N GLY A 89 -20.18 4.57 5.94
CA GLY A 89 -20.10 3.17 5.51
C GLY A 89 -19.79 2.98 4.02
N GLU A 90 -19.81 4.03 3.20
CA GLU A 90 -19.49 3.96 1.77
C GLU A 90 -17.99 4.15 1.52
N LYS A 91 -17.17 3.25 2.08
CA LYS A 91 -15.72 3.27 1.83
C LYS A 91 -15.43 2.68 0.45
N ARG A 92 -14.75 3.44 -0.41
CA ARG A 92 -14.26 2.99 -1.71
C ARG A 92 -12.76 3.24 -1.80
N ARG A 93 -12.06 2.47 -2.62
CA ARG A 93 -10.64 2.71 -2.90
C ARG A 93 -10.49 4.06 -3.59
N GLN A 94 -9.62 4.91 -3.07
CA GLN A 94 -9.23 6.19 -3.65
C GLN A 94 -7.72 6.26 -3.75
N ILE A 95 -7.22 7.15 -4.60
CA ILE A 95 -5.78 7.37 -4.71
C ILE A 95 -5.34 8.37 -3.64
N PHE A 96 -4.27 7.99 -2.96
CA PHE A 96 -3.58 8.78 -1.96
C PHE A 96 -2.12 8.97 -2.37
N ILE A 97 -1.53 10.08 -1.93
CA ILE A 97 -0.11 10.37 -2.13
C ILE A 97 0.57 10.82 -0.84
N LYS A 98 1.86 10.53 -0.76
CA LYS A 98 2.82 11.05 0.23
C LYS A 98 4.02 11.63 -0.50
N ARG A 99 4.23 12.95 -0.40
CA ARG A 99 5.40 13.66 -0.99
C ARG A 99 6.69 13.46 -0.20
N SER A 100 6.55 13.06 1.06
CA SER A 100 7.61 12.53 1.90
C SER A 100 7.01 11.43 2.77
N LEU A 101 7.80 10.43 3.13
CA LEU A 101 7.34 9.35 3.99
C LEU A 101 7.04 9.80 5.44
N GLU A 102 7.53 10.99 5.81
CA GLU A 102 7.26 11.62 7.10
C GLU A 102 6.08 12.62 7.06
N GLU A 103 5.59 12.98 5.87
CA GLU A 103 4.54 13.97 5.71
C GLU A 103 3.12 13.38 5.88
N THR A 104 2.13 14.27 5.96
CA THR A 104 0.73 13.86 5.95
C THR A 104 0.34 13.31 4.58
N THR A 105 -0.46 12.24 4.61
CA THR A 105 -1.12 11.67 3.44
C THR A 105 -2.15 12.64 2.84
N ILE A 106 -2.20 12.73 1.51
CA ILE A 106 -3.19 13.53 0.77
C ILE A 106 -4.04 12.62 -0.11
N GLN A 107 -5.36 12.68 0.03
CA GLN A 107 -6.29 12.05 -0.91
C GLN A 107 -6.39 12.91 -2.17
N ILE A 108 -6.19 12.32 -3.35
CA ILE A 108 -6.22 13.08 -4.62
C ILE A 108 -7.42 12.74 -5.52
N THR A 109 -8.19 11.71 -5.18
CA THR A 109 -9.44 11.38 -5.87
C THR A 109 -10.61 11.25 -4.91
N ASN A 110 -11.81 11.55 -5.41
CA ASN A 110 -13.08 11.21 -4.76
C ASN A 110 -14.03 10.64 -5.82
N ALA A 111 -13.64 9.52 -6.42
CA ALA A 111 -14.41 8.86 -7.46
C ALA A 111 -15.63 8.15 -6.84
N PRO A 112 -16.86 8.39 -7.33
CA PRO A 112 -18.08 7.75 -6.79
C PRO A 112 -17.99 6.22 -6.76
N ASP A 113 -17.42 5.64 -7.80
CA ASP A 113 -17.28 4.18 -7.92
C ASP A 113 -15.99 3.64 -7.30
N GLY A 114 -15.10 4.53 -6.86
CA GLY A 114 -13.75 4.21 -6.44
C GLY A 114 -12.77 4.13 -7.61
N VAL A 115 -11.55 3.74 -7.27
CA VAL A 115 -10.44 3.59 -8.20
C VAL A 115 -9.87 2.18 -8.05
N ASP A 116 -9.85 1.44 -9.14
CA ASP A 116 -9.34 0.05 -9.13
C ASP A 116 -7.85 -0.05 -9.46
N SER A 117 -7.35 0.89 -10.25
CA SER A 117 -5.94 0.95 -10.63
C SER A 117 -5.56 2.37 -11.05
N TYR A 118 -4.25 2.66 -11.03
CA TYR A 118 -3.69 3.92 -11.51
C TYR A 118 -2.26 3.69 -12.01
N LYS A 119 -1.73 4.65 -12.77
CA LYS A 119 -0.32 4.69 -13.17
C LYS A 119 0.18 6.14 -13.17
N TRP A 120 1.47 6.31 -12.91
CA TRP A 120 2.13 7.59 -13.14
C TRP A 120 2.25 7.85 -14.65
N SER A 121 2.11 9.12 -15.07
CA SER A 121 2.57 9.51 -16.42
C SER A 121 4.09 9.39 -16.47
N PRO A 122 4.67 8.96 -17.60
CA PRO A 122 6.12 9.00 -17.81
C PRO A 122 6.70 10.40 -17.62
N GLU A 123 5.93 11.45 -17.92
CA GLU A 123 6.31 12.85 -17.77
C GLU A 123 5.73 13.46 -16.49
N THR A 124 6.23 12.97 -15.34
CA THR A 124 6.08 13.49 -13.95
C THR A 124 4.69 14.00 -13.51
N LYS A 125 3.62 13.70 -14.24
CA LYS A 125 2.26 14.15 -13.98
C LYS A 125 1.37 12.96 -13.66
N PHE A 126 0.51 13.11 -12.67
CA PHE A 126 -0.46 12.08 -12.33
C PHE A 126 -1.55 12.04 -13.41
N VAL A 127 -1.80 10.88 -14.03
CA VAL A 127 -2.99 10.68 -14.87
C VAL A 127 -3.96 9.82 -14.07
N GLY A 128 -4.88 10.47 -13.37
CA GLY A 128 -6.02 9.80 -12.75
C GLY A 128 -7.05 9.48 -13.83
N GLY A 129 -7.27 8.20 -14.09
CA GLY A 129 -8.31 7.76 -15.02
C GLY A 129 -9.70 8.07 -14.47
N LYS A 130 -10.55 8.66 -15.30
CA LYS A 130 -12.02 8.65 -15.18
C LYS A 130 -12.59 8.46 -16.59
N GLU A 131 -13.81 7.92 -16.64
CA GLU A 131 -14.65 7.46 -17.77
C GLU A 131 -14.55 5.92 -17.90
N ILE A 132 -15.62 5.15 -17.62
CA ILE A 132 -17.03 5.31 -17.98
C ILE A 132 -17.94 4.97 -16.80
#